data_AF-A0A1I1P5Z4-F1
#
_entry.id   AF-A0A1I1P5Z4-F1
#
_cell.length_a   1.000
_cell.length_b   1.000
_cell.length_c   1.000
_cell.angle_alpha   90.00
_cell.angle_beta   90.00
_cell.angle_gamma   90.00
#
_symmetry.space_group_name_H-M   'P 1'
#
loop_
_entity.id
_entity.type
_entity.pdbx_description
1 polymer ?
#
loop_
_entity_poly.entity_id
_entity_poly.type
_entity_poly.pdbx_seq_one_letter_code
_entity_poly.pdbx_strand_id
1 'polypeptide(L)'
;MRKTKMRNYVKLFILYLIIILIYFLLFDYSKVYIKAKINNEFLYQLYLLIGRISIGLGIYFIPDKLGIKIKFRFKFLIAVIAMITTMIFLDIVGLME
;
A
#
# COMPACT_ATOMS: atom_id res chain seq x y z
N MET A 1 -0.71 -23.50 19.33
CA MET A 1 -1.26 -23.14 18.00
C MET A 1 -1.68 -21.65 17.84
N ARG A 2 -2.00 -20.89 18.90
CA ARG A 2 -2.46 -19.47 18.80
C ARG A 2 -1.35 -18.45 18.49
N LYS A 3 -0.13 -18.65 19.04
CA LYS A 3 1.04 -17.75 18.88
C LYS A 3 1.49 -17.58 17.42
N THR A 4 1.47 -18.64 16.62
CA THR A 4 1.86 -18.60 15.19
C THR A 4 0.90 -17.79 14.33
N LYS A 5 -0.40 -17.75 14.68
CA LYS A 5 -1.38 -16.93 13.95
C LYS A 5 -1.16 -15.43 14.19
N MET A 6 -0.97 -15.00 15.44
CA MET A 6 -0.70 -13.59 15.78
C MET A 6 0.55 -13.06 15.07
N ARG A 7 1.63 -13.86 15.05
CA ARG A 7 2.88 -13.50 14.36
C ARG A 7 2.66 -13.26 12.86
N ASN A 8 1.81 -14.06 12.21
CA ASN A 8 1.51 -13.90 10.80
C ASN A 8 0.70 -12.63 10.51
N TYR A 9 -0.24 -12.27 11.39
CA TYR A 9 -0.98 -11.00 11.28
C TYR A 9 -0.07 -9.79 11.40
N VAL A 10 0.85 -9.78 12.38
CA VAL A 10 1.82 -8.70 12.57
C VAL A 10 2.78 -8.59 11.38
N LYS A 11 3.32 -9.71 10.89
CA LYS A 11 4.16 -9.71 9.69
C LYS A 11 3.43 -9.14 8.47
N LEU A 12 2.17 -9.53 8.30
CA LEU A 12 1.35 -9.05 7.20
C LEU A 12 1.07 -7.55 7.31
N PHE A 13 0.80 -7.06 8.52
CA PHE A 13 0.60 -5.64 8.79
C PHE A 13 1.83 -4.81 8.43
N ILE A 14 3.02 -5.20 8.92
CA ILE A 14 4.28 -4.50 8.63
C ILE A 14 4.53 -4.45 7.11
N LEU A 15 4.32 -5.58 6.43
CA LEU A 15 4.49 -5.66 4.99
C LEU A 15 3.57 -4.69 4.23
N TYR A 16 2.30 -4.63 4.60
CA TYR A 16 1.36 -3.70 3.98
C TYR A 16 1.69 -2.26 4.28
N LEU A 17 2.16 -1.96 5.49
CA LEU A 17 2.61 -0.62 5.86
C LEU A 17 3.75 -0.17 4.93
N ILE A 18 4.74 -1.02 4.69
CA ILE A 18 5.84 -0.76 3.74
C ILE A 18 5.30 -0.55 2.32
N ILE A 19 4.42 -1.42 1.82
CA ILE A 19 3.86 -1.33 0.47
C ILE A 19 3.11 -0.01 0.27
N ILE A 20 2.28 0.37 1.23
CA ILE A 20 1.47 1.59 1.16
C ILE A 20 2.37 2.83 1.22
N LEU A 21 3.43 2.79 2.04
CA LEU A 21 4.38 3.89 2.15
C LEU A 21 5.19 4.07 0.86
N ILE A 22 5.65 2.97 0.25
CA ILE A 22 6.28 2.99 -1.09
C ILE A 22 5.32 3.55 -2.14
N TYR A 23 4.05 3.12 -2.11
CA TYR A 23 3.05 3.64 -3.04
C TYR A 23 2.86 5.14 -2.88
N PHE A 24 2.74 5.64 -1.64
CA PHE A 24 2.57 7.06 -1.37
C PHE A 24 3.75 7.86 -1.93
N LEU A 25 4.98 7.47 -1.62
CA LEU A 25 6.18 8.15 -2.09
C LEU A 25 6.29 8.14 -3.62
N LEU A 26 6.03 6.98 -4.24
CA LEU A 26 6.17 6.85 -5.67
C LEU A 26 5.05 7.55 -6.41
N PHE A 27 3.78 7.36 -6.05
CA PHE A 27 2.66 7.76 -6.90
C PHE A 27 1.95 9.03 -6.43
N ASP A 28 1.83 9.24 -5.12
CA ASP A 28 1.03 10.34 -4.59
C ASP A 28 1.90 11.58 -4.39
N TYR A 29 3.06 11.44 -3.74
CA TYR A 29 4.00 12.53 -3.53
C TYR A 29 4.61 13.01 -4.86
N SER A 30 4.97 12.10 -5.76
CA SER A 30 5.56 12.46 -7.05
C SER A 30 4.53 12.95 -8.09
N LYS A 31 3.24 12.90 -7.76
CA LYS A 31 2.13 13.16 -8.68
C LYS A 31 2.25 14.52 -9.36
N VAL A 32 2.61 15.55 -8.62
CA VAL A 32 2.80 16.93 -9.13
C VAL A 32 4.00 16.99 -10.07
N TYR A 33 5.13 16.40 -9.67
CA TYR A 33 6.34 16.34 -10.47
C TYR A 33 6.13 15.59 -11.80
N ILE A 34 5.48 14.43 -11.74
CA ILE A 34 5.22 13.60 -12.92
C ILE A 34 4.22 14.29 -13.85
N LYS A 35 3.18 14.93 -13.31
CA LYS A 35 2.23 15.71 -14.11
C LYS A 35 2.94 16.82 -14.90
N ALA A 36 3.84 17.55 -14.24
CA ALA A 36 4.62 18.61 -14.88
C ALA A 36 5.61 18.09 -15.94
N LYS A 37 6.21 16.90 -15.71
CA LYS A 37 7.24 16.35 -16.59
C LYS A 37 6.69 15.59 -17.80
N ILE A 38 5.64 14.80 -17.62
CA ILE A 38 5.03 13.99 -18.69
C ILE A 38 4.27 14.89 -19.68
N ASN A 39 3.65 15.98 -19.18
CA ASN A 39 2.86 16.93 -19.97
C ASN A 39 1.88 16.26 -20.96
N ASN A 40 1.37 15.09 -20.58
CA ASN A 40 0.42 14.28 -21.33
C ASN A 40 -0.52 13.63 -20.33
N GLU A 41 -1.79 14.00 -20.41
CA GLU A 41 -2.80 13.58 -19.43
C GLU A 41 -3.06 12.09 -19.45
N PHE A 42 -3.07 11.46 -20.63
CA PHE A 42 -3.27 10.03 -20.77
C PHE A 42 -2.16 9.22 -20.10
N LEU A 43 -0.90 9.55 -20.37
CA LEU A 43 0.25 8.87 -19.75
C LEU A 43 0.30 9.08 -18.23
N TYR A 44 -0.07 10.27 -17.77
CA TYR A 44 -0.20 10.56 -16.34
C TYR A 44 -1.30 9.72 -15.66
N GLN A 45 -2.49 9.60 -16.28
CA GLN A 45 -3.55 8.75 -15.75
C GLN A 45 -3.16 7.27 -15.77
N LEU A 46 -2.49 6.81 -16.84
CA LEU A 46 -1.98 5.45 -16.94
C LEU A 46 -0.96 5.14 -15.83
N TYR A 47 -0.07 6.08 -15.53
CA TYR A 47 0.89 5.98 -14.43
C TYR A 47 0.19 5.79 -13.07
N LEU A 48 -0.81 6.62 -12.76
CA LEU A 48 -1.56 6.49 -11.50
C LEU A 48 -2.37 5.18 -11.44
N LEU A 49 -2.93 4.75 -12.57
CA LEU A 49 -3.68 3.50 -12.67
C LEU A 49 -2.78 2.29 -12.39
N ILE A 50 -1.57 2.27 -12.96
CA ILE A 50 -0.57 1.22 -12.70
C ILE A 50 -0.30 1.12 -11.21
N GLY A 51 -0.04 2.24 -10.53
CA GLY A 51 0.21 2.25 -9.09
C GLY A 51 -0.95 1.65 -8.26
N ARG A 52 -2.20 2.01 -8.58
CA ARG A 52 -3.40 1.49 -7.90
C ARG A 52 -3.55 -0.01 -8.09
N ILE A 53 -3.38 -0.50 -9.32
CA ILE A 53 -3.44 -1.93 -9.63
C ILE A 53 -2.33 -2.68 -8.90
N SER A 54 -1.11 -2.13 -8.88
CA SER A 54 0.03 -2.72 -8.16
C SER A 54 -0.24 -2.89 -6.66
N ILE A 55 -0.87 -1.92 -5.98
CA ILE A 55 -1.29 -2.09 -4.58
C ILE A 55 -2.27 -3.25 -4.42
N GLY A 56 -3.32 -3.25 -5.25
CA GLY A 56 -4.38 -4.26 -5.16
C GLY A 56 -3.83 -5.68 -5.34
N LEU A 57 -2.96 -5.87 -6.34
CA LEU A 57 -2.25 -7.12 -6.56
C LEU A 57 -1.31 -7.46 -5.40
N GLY A 58 -0.61 -6.48 -4.85
CA GLY A 58 0.29 -6.66 -3.71
C GLY A 58 -0.44 -7.20 -2.47
N ILE A 59 -1.58 -6.59 -2.12
CA ILE A 59 -2.42 -7.03 -0.99
C ILE A 59 -2.98 -8.44 -1.24
N TYR A 60 -3.32 -8.77 -2.49
CA TYR A 60 -3.90 -10.07 -2.80
C TYR A 60 -2.87 -11.21 -2.76
N PHE A 61 -1.78 -11.07 -3.52
CA PHE A 61 -0.86 -12.17 -3.84
C PHE A 61 0.33 -12.33 -2.89
N ILE A 62 0.89 -11.22 -2.37
CA ILE A 62 2.12 -11.27 -1.55
C ILE A 62 1.96 -12.15 -0.30
N PRO A 63 0.83 -12.11 0.44
CA PRO A 63 0.67 -12.93 1.64
C PRO A 63 0.70 -14.43 1.32
N ASP A 64 0.10 -14.81 0.19
CA ASP A 64 0.05 -16.21 -0.23
C ASP A 64 1.44 -16.69 -0.67
N LYS A 65 2.22 -15.85 -1.36
CA LYS A 65 3.62 -16.12 -1.72
C LYS A 65 4.53 -16.31 -0.50
N LEU A 66 4.24 -15.61 0.59
CA LEU A 66 4.99 -15.72 1.86
C LEU A 66 4.50 -16.89 2.75
N GLY A 67 3.59 -17.73 2.25
CA GLY A 67 3.01 -18.85 3.00
C GLY A 67 2.07 -18.42 4.13
N ILE A 68 1.64 -17.15 4.14
CA ILE A 68 0.74 -16.59 5.15
C ILE A 68 -0.71 -16.91 4.76
N LYS A 69 -1.19 -18.06 5.23
CA LYS A 69 -2.59 -18.51 5.01
C LYS A 69 -3.56 -17.75 5.92
N ILE A 70 -4.07 -16.62 5.43
CA ILE A 70 -5.10 -15.79 6.09
C ILE A 70 -6.29 -15.63 5.16
N LYS A 71 -7.53 -15.67 5.70
CA LYS A 71 -8.74 -15.45 4.88
C LYS A 71 -8.71 -14.04 4.27
N PHE A 72 -9.16 -13.92 3.02
CA PHE A 72 -9.14 -12.65 2.28
C PHE A 72 -9.73 -11.46 3.07
N ARG A 73 -10.88 -11.64 3.75
CA ARG A 73 -11.49 -10.61 4.60
C ARG A 73 -10.54 -10.00 5.65
N PHE A 74 -9.65 -10.80 6.22
CA PHE A 74 -8.67 -10.32 7.20
C PHE A 74 -7.48 -9.66 6.52
N LYS A 75 -7.05 -10.15 5.34
CA LYS A 75 -6.04 -9.46 4.53
C LYS A 75 -6.52 -8.04 4.20
N PHE A 76 -7.76 -7.91 3.74
CA PHE A 76 -8.36 -6.61 3.43
C PHE A 76 -8.43 -5.70 4.66
N LEU A 77 -8.92 -6.20 5.79
CA LEU A 77 -8.98 -5.43 7.03
C LEU A 77 -7.59 -4.89 7.46
N ILE A 78 -6.56 -5.73 7.40
CA ILE A 78 -5.19 -5.33 7.78
C ILE A 78 -4.64 -4.28 6.81
N ALA A 79 -4.95 -4.40 5.51
CA ALA A 79 -4.56 -3.39 4.53
C ALA A 79 -5.23 -2.04 4.79
N VAL A 80 -6.52 -2.03 5.15
CA VAL A 80 -7.24 -0.81 5.53
C VAL A 80 -6.61 -0.18 6.78
N ILE A 81 -6.32 -0.97 7.82
CA ILE A 81 -5.68 -0.46 9.04
C ILE A 81 -4.29 0.10 8.71
N ALA A 82 -3.50 -0.60 7.89
CA ALA A 82 -2.19 -0.12 7.46
C ALA A 82 -2.30 1.19 6.68
N MET A 83 -3.33 1.35 5.82
CA MET A 83 -3.57 2.57 5.07
C MET A 83 -3.90 3.75 6.00
N ILE A 84 -4.81 3.57 6.95
CA ILE A 84 -5.15 4.59 7.95
C ILE A 84 -3.91 4.96 8.78
N THR A 85 -3.14 3.96 9.20
CA THR A 85 -1.92 4.18 9.99
C THR A 85 -0.90 4.99 9.19
N THR A 86 -0.67 4.65 7.93
CA THR A 86 0.23 5.40 7.05
C THR A 86 -0.27 6.82 6.83
N MET A 87 -1.58 7.02 6.66
CA MET A 87 -2.16 8.36 6.53
C MET A 87 -1.86 9.22 7.75
N ILE A 88 -2.20 8.74 8.95
CA ILE A 88 -1.92 9.47 10.20
C ILE A 88 -0.43 9.76 10.33
N PHE A 89 0.43 8.79 10.02
CA PHE A 89 1.88 8.99 10.09
C PHE A 89 2.36 10.10 9.14
N LEU A 90 1.90 10.11 7.90
CA LEU A 90 2.29 11.10 6.90
C LEU A 90 1.78 12.50 7.24
N ASP A 91 0.56 12.59 7.79
CA ASP A 91 -0.01 13.85 8.30
C ASP A 91 0.85 14.44 9.44
N ILE A 92 1.22 13.60 10.44
CA ILE A 92 2.10 14.02 11.55
C ILE A 92 3.46 14.52 11.05
N VAL A 93 4.01 13.91 10.01
CA VAL A 93 5.32 14.27 9.44
C VAL A 93 5.21 15.46 8.45
N GLY A 94 4.00 15.98 8.20
CA GLY A 94 3.76 17.09 7.28
C GLY A 94 3.97 16.72 5.81
N LEU A 95 3.84 15.44 5.48
CA LEU A 95 3.93 14.91 4.10
C LEU A 95 2.57 14.82 3.41
N MET A 96 1.48 15.04 4.15
CA MET A 96 0.16 15.33 3.60
C MET A 96 -0.20 16.80 3.86
N GLU A 97 -0.79 17.43 2.86
CA GLU A 97 -1.44 18.76 2.95
C GLU A 97 -2.88 18.63 3.44
#